data_AF-A0A4V2PJK8-F1
#
_entry.id   AF-A0A4V2PJK8-F1
#
_cell.length_a   1.000
_cell.length_b   1.000
_cell.length_c   1.000
_cell.angle_alpha   90.00
_cell.angle_beta   90.00
_cell.angle_gamma   90.00
#
_symmetry.space_group_name_H-M   'P 1'
#
loop_
_entity.id
_entity.type
_entity.pdbx_description
1 polymer ?
#
loop_
_entity_poly.entity_id
_entity_poly.type
_entity_poly.pdbx_seq_one_letter_code
_entity_poly.pdbx_strand_id
1 'polypeptide(L)'
;MPPLGTFTLRAGLLLAFLAIGAVGAHSADACRTAYRTVEWSKLKRLLAANGIPESERSFLSAGAEKRLKELTKSDLNVRGAHCGIEQVRTLVLGCLNSTLEPALQAVPIDRVSREGLWGRPGISVRAGVFIGMFHACRAGAMNAFLNH
;
A
#
# COMPACT_ATOMS: atom_id res chain seq x y z
N MET A 1 -56.62 31.97 -2.07
CA MET A 1 -55.64 33.05 -1.78
C MET A 1 -54.46 32.44 -1.03
N PRO A 2 -53.24 32.36 -1.61
CA PRO A 2 -51.98 32.14 -0.88
C PRO A 2 -51.44 33.50 -0.35
N PRO A 3 -50.42 33.55 0.55
CA PRO A 3 -49.00 33.44 0.15
C PRO A 3 -48.20 32.45 1.03
N LEU A 4 -47.30 31.65 0.45
CA LEU A 4 -45.85 31.91 0.26
C LEU A 4 -45.06 32.11 1.56
N GLY A 5 -44.25 31.09 1.88
CA GLY A 5 -43.25 31.10 2.94
C GLY A 5 -42.29 29.92 2.77
N THR A 6 -41.57 29.90 1.65
CA THR A 6 -40.54 28.91 1.31
C THR A 6 -39.29 29.14 2.17
N PHE A 7 -39.08 28.33 3.20
CA PHE A 7 -37.78 28.23 3.86
C PHE A 7 -37.06 26.97 3.38
N THR A 8 -36.28 27.14 2.32
CA THR A 8 -35.25 26.20 1.89
C THR A 8 -34.11 26.19 2.91
N LEU A 9 -34.12 25.25 3.85
CA LEU A 9 -32.92 24.93 4.61
C LEU A 9 -32.11 23.88 3.83
N ARG A 10 -31.19 24.36 3.00
CA ARG A 10 -30.05 23.56 2.51
C ARG A 10 -29.16 23.24 3.71
N ALA A 11 -29.50 22.19 4.46
CA ALA A 11 -28.59 21.57 5.40
C ALA A 11 -27.67 20.64 4.59
N GLY A 12 -26.53 21.18 4.16
CA GLY A 12 -25.41 20.38 3.68
C GLY A 12 -24.93 19.49 4.80
N LEU A 13 -25.28 18.21 4.75
CA LEU A 13 -24.78 17.19 5.65
C LEU A 13 -23.67 16.40 4.95
N LEU A 14 -22.46 16.98 5.01
CA LEU A 14 -21.19 16.30 4.79
C LEU A 14 -20.95 15.33 5.97
N LEU A 15 -21.51 14.13 5.90
CA LEU A 15 -21.27 12.99 6.81
C LEU A 15 -21.57 11.73 5.95
N ALA A 16 -20.68 10.78 5.68
CA ALA A 16 -19.55 10.30 6.44
C ALA A 16 -18.52 9.62 5.51
N PHE A 17 -17.30 10.16 5.46
CA PHE A 17 -16.10 9.42 5.07
C PHE A 17 -15.47 8.84 6.34
N LEU A 18 -16.13 7.89 6.99
CA LEU A 18 -15.58 7.17 8.15
C LEU A 18 -16.01 5.70 8.08
N ALA A 19 -15.46 4.99 7.11
CA ALA A 19 -15.38 3.54 7.12
C ALA A 19 -13.96 3.11 6.68
N ILE A 20 -12.95 3.67 7.34
CA ILE A 20 -11.65 3.00 7.42
C ILE A 20 -11.83 1.92 8.48
N GLY A 21 -12.42 0.81 8.05
CA GLY A 21 -12.56 -0.39 8.87
C GLY A 21 -11.20 -0.80 9.40
N ALA A 22 -11.16 -1.05 10.70
CA ALA A 22 -9.97 -1.33 11.47
C ALA A 22 -9.10 -2.43 10.83
N VAL A 23 -7.94 -2.04 10.32
CA VAL A 23 -6.76 -2.92 10.36
C VAL A 23 -6.21 -2.87 11.78
N GLY A 24 -7.00 -3.41 12.70
CA GLY A 24 -6.62 -3.67 14.08
C GLY A 24 -5.45 -4.64 14.06
N ALA A 25 -4.33 -4.17 14.61
CA ALA A 25 -3.10 -4.93 14.78
C ALA A 25 -3.38 -6.29 15.44
N HIS A 26 -3.18 -7.37 14.68
CA HIS A 26 -2.99 -8.71 15.23
C HIS A 26 -1.62 -8.75 15.92
N SER A 27 -1.55 -8.23 17.15
CA SER A 27 -0.34 -8.19 17.98
C SER A 27 -0.19 -9.46 18.84
N ALA A 28 -0.30 -10.64 18.21
CA ALA A 28 0.07 -11.93 18.82
C ALA A 28 0.81 -12.90 17.86
N ASP A 29 0.82 -12.63 16.54
CA ASP A 29 1.69 -13.28 15.53
C ASP A 29 2.67 -12.26 14.92
N ALA A 30 3.27 -11.40 15.76
CA ALA A 30 3.95 -10.19 15.31
C ALA A 30 5.12 -10.44 14.33
N CYS A 31 5.70 -11.64 14.37
CA CYS A 31 6.77 -12.07 13.48
C CYS A 31 6.29 -13.27 12.65
N ARG A 32 5.42 -13.04 11.65
CA ARG A 32 4.89 -14.09 10.77
C ARG A 32 6.03 -14.92 10.15
N THR A 33 5.95 -16.24 10.13
CA THR A 33 6.92 -17.14 9.45
C THR A 33 6.76 -17.15 7.92
N ALA A 34 6.69 -15.96 7.31
CA ALA A 34 6.67 -15.82 5.86
C ALA A 34 8.11 -15.69 5.33
N TYR A 35 8.41 -16.34 4.22
CA TYR A 35 9.70 -16.21 3.55
C TYR A 35 9.65 -15.08 2.53
N ARG A 36 10.65 -14.19 2.56
CA ARG A 36 10.78 -13.06 1.64
C ARG A 36 10.68 -13.48 0.17
N THR A 37 11.30 -14.61 -0.19
CA THR A 37 11.30 -15.17 -1.55
C THR A 37 9.90 -15.62 -2.02
N VAL A 38 9.09 -16.14 -1.10
CA VAL A 38 7.71 -16.56 -1.36
C VAL A 38 6.84 -15.33 -1.61
N GLU A 39 6.94 -14.32 -0.74
CA GLU A 39 6.16 -13.08 -0.90
C GLU A 39 6.53 -12.32 -2.18
N TRP A 40 7.82 -12.29 -2.55
CA TRP A 40 8.24 -11.73 -3.83
C TRP A 40 7.66 -12.51 -5.03
N SER A 41 7.68 -13.84 -4.97
CA SER A 41 7.13 -14.68 -6.04
C SER A 41 5.62 -14.52 -6.19
N LYS A 42 4.88 -14.32 -5.09
CA LYS A 42 3.46 -13.97 -5.12
C LYS A 42 3.25 -12.60 -5.77
N LEU A 43 4.04 -11.59 -5.36
CA LEU A 43 3.91 -10.24 -5.88
C LEU A 43 4.14 -10.18 -7.38
N LYS A 44 5.22 -10.81 -7.87
CA LYS A 44 5.52 -10.87 -9.32
C LYS A 44 4.37 -11.49 -10.12
N ARG A 45 3.80 -12.59 -9.62
CA ARG A 45 2.64 -13.24 -10.25
C ARG A 45 1.41 -12.35 -10.25
N LEU A 46 1.12 -11.68 -9.13
CA LEU A 46 0.00 -10.75 -9.00
C LEU A 46 0.12 -9.61 -10.03
N LEU A 47 1.30 -8.99 -10.14
CA LEU A 47 1.52 -7.92 -11.13
C LEU A 47 1.31 -8.42 -12.56
N ALA A 48 1.80 -9.63 -12.87
CA ALA A 48 1.64 -10.21 -14.19
C ALA A 48 0.18 -10.54 -14.53
N ALA A 49 -0.55 -11.15 -13.59
CA ALA A 49 -1.97 -11.46 -13.73
C ALA A 49 -2.82 -10.19 -13.90
N ASN A 50 -2.36 -9.06 -13.37
CA ASN A 50 -3.05 -7.77 -13.48
C ASN A 50 -2.58 -6.92 -14.68
N GLY A 51 -2.00 -7.54 -15.70
CA GLY A 51 -1.70 -6.89 -16.98
C GLY A 51 -0.61 -5.83 -16.92
N ILE A 52 0.21 -5.80 -15.85
CA ILE A 52 1.32 -4.85 -15.76
C ILE A 52 2.46 -5.36 -16.66
N PRO A 53 2.96 -4.55 -17.62
CA PRO A 53 3.98 -4.98 -18.58
C PRO A 53 5.33 -5.25 -17.90
N GLU A 54 6.14 -6.14 -18.47
CA GLU A 54 7.38 -6.62 -17.85
C GLU A 54 8.37 -5.48 -17.49
N SER A 55 8.53 -4.49 -18.37
CA SER A 55 9.40 -3.34 -18.11
C SER A 55 8.94 -2.48 -16.93
N GLU A 56 7.63 -2.47 -16.65
CA GLU A 56 7.06 -1.80 -15.50
C GLU A 56 7.15 -2.69 -14.25
N ARG A 57 6.87 -4.00 -14.35
CA ARG A 57 7.07 -4.96 -13.25
C ARG A 57 8.52 -4.96 -12.74
N SER A 58 9.49 -4.93 -13.64
CA SER A 58 10.91 -4.84 -13.31
C SER A 58 11.24 -3.54 -12.56
N PHE A 59 10.74 -2.41 -13.05
CA PHE A 59 10.89 -1.11 -12.39
C PHE A 59 10.26 -1.09 -10.99
N LEU A 60 9.03 -1.59 -10.85
CA LEU A 60 8.31 -1.64 -9.57
C LEU A 60 9.02 -2.54 -8.57
N SER A 61 9.49 -3.71 -9.01
CA SER A 61 10.21 -4.66 -8.15
C SER A 61 11.54 -4.07 -7.67
N ALA A 62 12.34 -3.49 -8.56
CA ALA A 62 13.61 -2.86 -8.21
C ALA A 62 13.39 -1.64 -7.27
N GLY A 63 12.36 -0.83 -7.55
CA GLY A 63 12.00 0.32 -6.73
C GLY A 63 11.54 -0.04 -5.32
N ALA A 64 10.76 -1.11 -5.18
CA ALA A 64 10.33 -1.65 -3.89
C ALA A 64 11.52 -2.28 -3.14
N GLU A 65 12.37 -3.06 -3.81
CA GLU A 65 13.55 -3.67 -3.18
C GLU A 65 14.52 -2.62 -2.63
N LYS A 66 14.81 -1.56 -3.40
CA LYS A 66 15.63 -0.44 -2.95
C LYS A 66 15.09 0.18 -1.65
N ARG A 67 13.78 0.43 -1.58
CA ARG A 67 13.12 1.07 -0.43
C ARG A 67 12.92 0.15 0.78
N LEU A 68 12.84 -1.16 0.56
CA LEU A 68 12.89 -2.14 1.64
C LEU A 68 14.29 -2.20 2.25
N LYS A 69 15.35 -2.06 1.44
CA LYS A 69 16.73 -2.00 1.91
C LYS A 69 17.02 -0.77 2.77
N GLU A 70 16.28 0.32 2.57
CA GLU A 70 16.34 1.52 3.42
C GLU A 70 15.84 1.27 4.85
N LEU A 71 15.03 0.23 5.10
CA LEU A 71 14.69 -0.17 6.48
C LEU A 71 15.91 -0.87 7.08
N THR A 72 16.51 -0.34 8.13
CA THR A 72 17.75 -0.91 8.69
C THR A 72 17.55 -1.53 10.07
N LYS A 73 18.50 -2.37 10.50
CA LYS A 73 18.45 -3.01 11.83
C LYS A 73 18.55 -1.99 12.95
N SER A 74 19.30 -0.90 12.76
CA SER A 74 19.47 0.17 13.76
C SER A 74 18.18 0.93 14.03
N ASP A 75 17.23 0.92 13.09
CA ASP A 75 15.97 1.65 13.23
C ASP A 75 14.93 0.86 14.04
N LEU A 76 15.18 -0.40 14.38
CA LEU A 76 14.18 -1.29 14.99
C LEU A 76 13.89 -0.93 16.46
N ASN A 77 12.60 -0.90 16.82
CA ASN A 77 12.17 -0.87 18.21
C ASN A 77 12.29 -2.27 18.85
N VAL A 78 11.95 -2.40 20.15
CA VAL A 78 12.05 -3.68 20.89
C VAL A 78 11.31 -4.83 20.17
N ARG A 79 10.11 -4.55 19.63
CA ARG A 79 9.32 -5.54 18.89
C ARG A 79 9.97 -5.87 17.55
N GLY A 80 10.46 -4.87 16.82
CA GLY A 80 11.19 -5.04 15.57
C GLY A 80 12.47 -5.84 15.75
N ALA A 81 13.21 -5.58 16.83
CA ALA A 81 14.43 -6.29 17.19
C ALA A 81 14.16 -7.78 17.46
N HIS A 82 13.06 -8.09 18.13
CA HIS A 82 12.60 -9.47 18.34
C HIS A 82 12.26 -10.18 17.01
N CYS A 83 11.62 -9.50 16.06
CA CYS A 83 11.30 -10.09 14.75
C CYS A 83 12.48 -10.18 13.78
N GLY A 84 13.43 -9.24 13.87
CA GLY A 84 14.52 -9.08 12.92
C GLY A 84 14.12 -8.32 11.65
N ILE A 85 15.10 -7.62 11.06
CA ILE A 85 14.85 -6.69 9.94
C ILE A 85 14.29 -7.38 8.68
N GLU A 86 14.74 -8.59 8.37
CA GLU A 86 14.25 -9.34 7.22
C GLU A 86 12.78 -9.72 7.38
N GLN A 87 12.34 -9.96 8.60
CA GLN A 87 10.94 -10.24 8.88
C GLN A 87 10.08 -8.99 8.70
N VAL A 88 10.54 -7.84 9.19
CA VAL A 88 9.86 -6.54 8.98
C VAL A 88 9.73 -6.23 7.48
N ARG A 89 10.81 -6.41 6.70
CA ARG A 89 10.77 -6.26 5.24
C ARG A 89 9.77 -7.24 4.59
N THR A 90 9.70 -8.46 5.08
CA THR A 90 8.75 -9.47 4.59
C THR A 90 7.30 -9.12 4.95
N LEU A 91 7.05 -8.51 6.10
CA LEU A 91 5.71 -8.04 6.49
C LEU A 91 5.19 -6.96 5.54
N VAL A 92 6.06 -6.05 5.07
CA VAL A 92 5.68 -5.07 4.03
C VAL A 92 5.21 -5.77 2.76
N LEU A 93 5.96 -6.78 2.29
CA LEU A 93 5.58 -7.55 1.11
C LEU A 93 4.28 -8.35 1.31
N GLY A 94 4.10 -8.94 2.48
CA GLY A 94 2.88 -9.66 2.84
C GLY A 94 1.66 -8.74 2.86
N CYS A 95 1.78 -7.54 3.45
CA CYS A 95 0.76 -6.51 3.38
C CYS A 95 0.45 -6.16 1.92
N LEU A 96 1.48 -5.89 1.11
CA LEU A 96 1.30 -5.52 -0.30
C LEU A 96 0.57 -6.61 -1.09
N ASN A 97 0.97 -7.88 -0.94
CA ASN A 97 0.26 -9.00 -1.58
C ASN A 97 -1.22 -9.09 -1.17
N SER A 98 -1.56 -8.76 0.08
CA SER A 98 -2.95 -8.83 0.56
C SER A 98 -3.83 -7.65 0.13
N THR A 99 -3.26 -6.48 -0.14
CA THR A 99 -4.02 -5.24 -0.40
C THR A 99 -4.03 -4.85 -1.87
N LEU A 100 -3.06 -5.32 -2.65
CA LEU A 100 -2.81 -4.81 -3.99
C LEU A 100 -3.83 -5.30 -5.04
N GLU A 101 -4.23 -6.56 -5.00
CA GLU A 101 -5.15 -7.12 -6.00
C GLU A 101 -6.48 -6.36 -6.11
N PRO A 102 -7.25 -6.15 -5.01
CA PRO A 102 -8.50 -5.38 -5.11
C PRO A 102 -8.26 -3.94 -5.56
N ALA A 103 -7.12 -3.34 -5.20
CA ALA A 103 -6.76 -1.99 -5.60
C ALA A 103 -6.45 -1.87 -7.10
N LEU A 104 -5.78 -2.87 -7.68
CA LEU A 104 -5.50 -2.93 -9.12
C LEU A 104 -6.76 -3.17 -9.95
N GLN A 105 -7.68 -4.00 -9.45
CA GLN A 105 -8.96 -4.27 -10.12
C GLN A 105 -9.86 -3.02 -10.17
N ALA A 106 -9.73 -2.10 -9.22
CA ALA A 106 -10.50 -0.86 -9.16
C ALA A 106 -10.04 0.21 -10.18
N VAL A 107 -8.93 0.00 -10.90
CA VAL A 107 -8.37 0.99 -11.83
C VAL A 107 -8.22 0.45 -13.27
N PRO A 108 -8.42 1.30 -14.30
CA PRO A 108 -8.26 0.91 -15.69
C PRO A 108 -6.79 0.58 -16.04
N ILE A 109 -6.60 -0.33 -17.00
CA ILE A 109 -5.27 -0.77 -17.46
C ILE A 109 -4.58 0.32 -18.31
N ASP A 110 -5.32 0.96 -19.22
CA ASP A 110 -4.74 1.77 -20.30
C ASP A 110 -4.47 3.23 -19.93
N ARG A 111 -4.54 3.59 -18.65
CA ARG A 111 -4.27 4.96 -18.20
C ARG A 111 -2.84 5.11 -17.74
N VAL A 112 -2.19 6.15 -18.24
CA VAL A 112 -0.87 6.62 -17.79
C VAL A 112 -1.07 7.71 -16.74
N SER A 113 -0.32 7.63 -15.65
CA SER A 113 -0.22 8.67 -14.64
C SER A 113 0.49 9.89 -15.22
N ARG A 114 -0.02 11.08 -14.87
CA ARG A 114 0.63 12.35 -15.22
C ARG A 114 1.80 12.68 -14.28
N GLU A 115 1.90 11.98 -13.16
CA GLU A 115 2.92 12.18 -12.14
C GLU A 115 4.11 11.24 -12.36
N GLY A 116 5.32 11.76 -12.22
CA GLY A 116 6.52 10.95 -12.12
C GLY A 116 6.65 10.37 -10.73
N LEU A 117 6.47 9.06 -10.57
CA LEU A 117 6.67 8.40 -9.29
C LEU A 117 7.99 7.62 -9.28
N TRP A 118 8.66 7.62 -8.13
CA TRP A 118 9.97 6.98 -7.95
C TRP A 118 11.01 7.40 -9.02
N GLY A 119 10.91 8.62 -9.53
CA GLY A 119 11.82 9.18 -10.53
C GLY A 119 11.56 8.74 -11.98
N ARG A 120 10.47 8.02 -12.24
CA ARG A 120 10.09 7.61 -13.61
C ARG A 120 8.81 8.34 -14.05
N PRO A 121 8.85 9.17 -15.11
CA PRO A 121 7.64 9.74 -15.70
C PRO A 121 6.87 8.68 -16.50
N GLY A 122 5.59 8.94 -16.75
CA GLY A 122 4.78 8.15 -17.68
C GLY A 122 4.52 6.70 -17.25
N ILE A 123 4.46 6.45 -15.95
CA ILE A 123 4.06 5.13 -15.41
C ILE A 123 2.55 4.93 -15.54
N SER A 124 2.08 3.69 -15.58
CA SER A 124 0.65 3.40 -15.58
C SER A 124 -0.03 3.81 -14.26
N VAL A 125 -1.34 4.05 -14.29
CA VAL A 125 -2.13 4.28 -13.07
C VAL A 125 -2.03 3.06 -12.14
N ARG A 126 -1.96 1.85 -12.68
CA ARG A 126 -1.74 0.61 -11.92
C ARG A 126 -0.39 0.59 -11.21
N ALA A 127 0.67 1.05 -11.87
CA ALA A 127 1.97 1.26 -11.22
C ALA A 127 1.90 2.35 -10.13
N GLY A 128 1.10 3.39 -10.34
CA GLY A 128 0.81 4.38 -9.30
C GLY A 128 0.14 3.77 -8.06
N VAL A 129 -0.88 2.93 -8.27
CA VAL A 129 -1.55 2.17 -7.20
C VAL A 129 -0.57 1.28 -6.45
N PHE A 130 0.29 0.55 -7.18
CA PHE A 130 1.34 -0.25 -6.56
C PHE A 130 2.23 0.60 -5.64
N ILE A 131 2.71 1.75 -6.13
CA ILE A 131 3.61 2.63 -5.37
C ILE A 131 2.91 3.19 -4.13
N GLY A 132 1.65 3.60 -4.26
CA GLY A 132 0.85 4.08 -3.13
C GLY A 132 0.66 2.99 -2.06
N MET A 133 0.25 1.78 -2.47
CA MET A 133 0.05 0.65 -1.56
C MET A 133 1.36 0.20 -0.91
N PHE A 134 2.47 0.22 -1.65
CA PHE A 134 3.80 -0.06 -1.09
C PHE A 134 4.13 0.91 0.04
N HIS A 135 3.93 2.21 -0.17
CA HIS A 135 4.21 3.22 0.85
C HIS A 135 3.29 3.08 2.07
N ALA A 136 2.00 2.78 1.87
CA ALA A 136 1.07 2.53 2.96
C ALA A 136 1.50 1.31 3.80
N CYS A 137 1.83 0.19 3.16
CA CYS A 137 2.32 -1.02 3.84
C CYS A 137 3.66 -0.79 4.55
N ARG A 138 4.58 -0.04 3.93
CA ARG A 138 5.86 0.34 4.54
C ARG A 138 5.63 1.21 5.77
N ALA A 139 4.80 2.24 5.68
CA ALA A 139 4.48 3.11 6.81
C ALA A 139 3.85 2.34 7.97
N GLY A 140 2.92 1.41 7.67
CA GLY A 140 2.33 0.53 8.70
C GLY A 140 3.38 -0.32 9.42
N ALA A 141 4.32 -0.92 8.68
CA ALA A 141 5.43 -1.67 9.28
C ALA A 141 6.37 -0.77 10.09
N MET A 142 6.68 0.43 9.59
CA MET A 142 7.51 1.40 10.31
C MET A 142 6.88 1.78 11.64
N ASN A 143 5.58 2.11 11.62
CA ASN A 143 4.84 2.47 12.83
C ASN A 143 4.83 1.35 13.89
N ALA A 144 4.79 0.09 13.45
CA ALA A 144 4.73 -1.05 14.35
C ALA A 144 6.11 -1.52 14.86
N PHE A 145 7.17 -1.37 14.07
CA PHE A 145 8.45 -2.07 14.30
C PHE A 145 9.69 -1.18 14.34
N LEU A 146 9.61 0.11 13.99
CA LEU A 146 10.73 1.03 14.07
C LEU A 146 10.60 2.01 15.25
N ASN A 147 11.72 2.57 15.66
CA ASN A 147 11.79 3.74 16.54
C ASN A 147 11.48 4.99 15.70
N HIS A 148 10.72 5.92 16.28
CA HIS A 148 10.41 7.23 15.69
C HIS A 148 11.28 8.31 16.30
#